data_AF-A0A8S3J8J8-F1
#
_entry.id   AF-A0A8S3J8J8-F1
#
_cell.length_a   1.000
_cell.length_b   1.000
_cell.length_c   1.000
_cell.angle_alpha   90.00
_cell.angle_beta   90.00
_cell.angle_gamma   90.00
#
_symmetry.space_group_name_H-M   'P 1'
#
loop_
_entity.id
_entity.type
_entity.pdbx_description
1 polymer ?
#
loop_
_entity_poly.entity_id
_entity_poly.type
_entity_poly.pdbx_seq_one_letter_code
_entity_poly.pdbx_strand_id
1 'polypeptide(L)'
;KQSKMTFVLERERRQTAGNRLKRLLEKQEDPDDEFYGTAYGGFLDEEEDNDYDSEESEEDVVDSDFDQDDEEQQQQQQAEGEQEQTDTSKKRKTNEDSDDDEDGTMKRRRKKVVYQAQSLQQEVKKFLVF
;
A
#
# COMPACT_ATOMS: atom_id res chain seq x y z
N LYS A 1 -50.37 -28.87 27.04
CA LYS A 1 -50.40 -28.07 25.79
C LYS A 1 -48.96 -27.83 25.31
N GLN A 2 -48.32 -28.79 24.65
CA GLN A 2 -47.09 -28.54 23.89
C GLN A 2 -47.03 -29.54 22.74
N SER A 3 -47.27 -29.06 21.53
CA SER A 3 -46.87 -29.71 20.28
C SER A 3 -47.08 -28.69 19.17
N LYS A 4 -46.09 -27.81 18.96
CA LYS A 4 -46.06 -26.91 17.80
C LYS A 4 -44.68 -26.71 17.17
N MET A 5 -43.62 -27.33 17.69
CA MET A 5 -42.25 -27.08 17.20
C MET A 5 -41.48 -28.33 16.77
N THR A 6 -42.02 -29.54 16.95
CA THR A 6 -41.25 -30.78 16.72
C THR A 6 -41.27 -31.21 15.24
N PHE A 7 -42.38 -30.99 14.54
CA PHE A 7 -42.55 -31.44 13.14
C PHE A 7 -41.56 -30.82 12.14
N VAL A 8 -41.05 -29.61 12.44
CA VAL A 8 -40.06 -28.92 11.58
C VAL A 8 -38.65 -29.51 11.74
N LEU A 9 -38.35 -30.04 12.93
CA LEU A 9 -37.04 -30.59 13.28
C LEU A 9 -36.96 -32.11 13.07
N GLU A 10 -38.10 -32.80 13.11
CA GLU A 10 -38.22 -34.26 12.94
C GLU A 10 -38.15 -34.72 11.48
N ARG A 11 -38.24 -33.81 10.50
CA ARG A 11 -38.09 -34.16 9.09
C ARG A 11 -36.64 -34.52 8.76
N GLU A 12 -36.47 -35.49 7.87
CA GLU A 12 -35.16 -35.84 7.31
C GLU A 12 -34.53 -34.61 6.63
N ARG A 13 -33.27 -34.30 6.98
CA ARG A 13 -32.54 -33.17 6.41
C ARG A 13 -31.98 -33.55 5.04
N ARG A 14 -32.13 -32.67 4.06
CA ARG A 14 -31.48 -32.82 2.76
C ARG A 14 -30.02 -32.43 2.89
N GLN A 15 -29.12 -33.29 2.43
CA GLN A 15 -27.67 -33.06 2.48
C GLN A 15 -27.22 -31.80 1.71
N THR A 16 -27.96 -31.42 0.66
CA THR A 16 -27.62 -30.29 -0.23
C THR A 16 -28.42 -29.02 0.07
N ALA A 17 -29.21 -28.98 1.14
CA ALA A 17 -30.02 -27.80 1.47
C ALA A 17 -29.12 -26.61 1.84
N GLY A 18 -29.27 -25.49 1.13
CA GLY A 18 -28.54 -24.25 1.43
C GLY A 18 -27.09 -24.22 0.93
N ASN A 19 -26.70 -25.13 0.02
CA ASN A 19 -25.34 -25.23 -0.51
C ASN A 19 -24.72 -23.93 -1.05
N ARG A 20 -25.53 -22.99 -1.55
CA ARG A 20 -25.10 -21.68 -2.06
C ARG A 20 -25.60 -20.50 -1.24
N LEU A 21 -26.31 -20.75 -0.14
CA LEU A 21 -26.95 -19.68 0.64
C LEU A 21 -25.92 -18.75 1.26
N LYS A 22 -24.81 -19.30 1.79
CA LYS A 22 -23.70 -18.53 2.32
C LYS A 22 -23.16 -17.53 1.28
N ARG A 23 -22.84 -18.03 0.07
CA ARG A 23 -22.37 -17.20 -1.05
C ARG A 23 -23.34 -16.10 -1.47
N LEU A 24 -24.65 -16.35 -1.38
CA LEU A 24 -25.67 -15.36 -1.73
C LEU A 24 -25.80 -14.26 -0.68
N LEU A 25 -25.62 -14.60 0.60
CA LEU A 25 -25.63 -13.62 1.68
C LEU A 25 -24.39 -12.73 1.62
N GLU A 26 -23.22 -13.32 1.39
CA GLU A 26 -21.96 -12.60 1.14
C GLU A 26 -22.15 -11.59 -0.02
N LYS A 27 -22.50 -12.07 -1.23
CA LYS A 27 -22.70 -11.20 -2.40
C LYS A 27 -23.69 -10.02 -2.22
N GLN A 28 -24.63 -10.11 -1.27
CA GLN A 28 -25.63 -9.06 -1.05
C GLN A 28 -25.16 -7.98 -0.06
N GLU A 29 -24.21 -8.28 0.81
CA GLU A 29 -23.80 -7.42 1.93
C GLU A 29 -22.37 -6.85 1.77
N ASP A 30 -21.61 -7.32 0.78
CA ASP A 30 -20.16 -7.15 0.78
C ASP A 30 -19.66 -5.76 0.30
N PRO A 31 -18.83 -5.05 1.11
CA PRO A 31 -17.88 -4.03 0.65
C PRO A 31 -16.69 -4.64 -0.11
N ASP A 32 -16.57 -5.97 -0.14
CA ASP A 32 -15.50 -6.68 -0.86
C ASP A 32 -15.64 -6.53 -2.39
N ASP A 33 -16.81 -6.15 -2.91
CA ASP A 33 -16.97 -5.76 -4.32
C ASP A 33 -16.09 -4.53 -4.66
N GLU A 34 -15.83 -3.62 -3.70
CA GLU A 34 -14.92 -2.47 -3.92
C GLU A 34 -13.44 -2.89 -3.84
N PHE A 35 -13.10 -3.83 -2.97
CA PHE A 35 -11.75 -4.40 -2.89
C PHE A 35 -11.41 -5.17 -4.17
N TYR A 36 -12.23 -6.14 -4.57
CA TYR A 36 -11.99 -6.92 -5.78
C TYR A 36 -12.24 -6.10 -7.06
N GLY A 37 -12.93 -4.96 -6.99
CA GLY A 37 -13.06 -4.03 -8.11
C GLY A 37 -11.87 -3.09 -8.31
N THR A 38 -11.02 -2.88 -7.29
CA THR A 38 -9.94 -1.88 -7.34
C THR A 38 -8.55 -2.46 -7.09
N ALA A 39 -8.44 -3.53 -6.30
CA ALA A 39 -7.15 -4.15 -5.99
C ALA A 39 -6.54 -4.75 -7.25
N TYR A 40 -5.25 -4.44 -7.47
CA TYR A 40 -4.46 -4.94 -8.60
C TYR A 40 -5.03 -4.64 -10.00
N GLY A 41 -5.91 -3.64 -10.13
CA GLY A 41 -6.61 -3.33 -11.39
C GLY A 41 -8.05 -3.81 -11.45
N GLY A 42 -8.46 -4.65 -10.48
CA GLY A 42 -9.79 -5.24 -10.41
C GLY A 42 -9.82 -6.65 -11.01
N PHE A 43 -10.54 -7.55 -10.37
CA PHE A 43 -10.70 -8.95 -10.76
C PHE A 43 -11.88 -9.14 -11.74
N LEU A 44 -12.07 -8.18 -12.65
CA LEU A 44 -13.09 -8.24 -13.70
C LEU A 44 -12.42 -8.68 -15.01
N ASP A 45 -13.15 -9.42 -15.85
CA ASP A 45 -12.64 -9.83 -17.16
C ASP A 45 -12.45 -8.59 -18.05
N GLU A 46 -11.25 -8.43 -18.62
CA GLU A 46 -10.92 -7.34 -19.54
C GLU A 46 -11.08 -7.78 -21.01
N GLU A 47 -11.43 -6.86 -21.91
CA GLU A 47 -11.67 -7.18 -23.34
C GLU A 47 -10.42 -7.67 -24.08
N GLU A 48 -9.22 -7.42 -23.53
CA GLU A 48 -7.91 -7.75 -24.12
C GLU A 48 -7.07 -8.66 -23.21
N ASP A 49 -7.73 -9.50 -22.40
CA ASP A 49 -7.10 -10.49 -21.52
C ASP A 49 -6.75 -11.78 -22.28
N ASN A 50 -5.50 -11.85 -22.76
CA ASN A 50 -4.95 -13.05 -23.42
C ASN A 50 -4.22 -13.94 -22.41
N ASP A 51 -4.09 -15.24 -22.71
CA ASP A 51 -3.31 -16.17 -21.88
C ASP A 51 -1.88 -15.65 -21.64
N TYR A 52 -1.37 -15.82 -20.41
CA TYR A 52 -0.01 -15.39 -20.05
C TYR A 52 1.05 -16.08 -20.90
N ASP A 53 1.96 -15.28 -21.49
CA ASP A 53 3.16 -15.77 -22.18
C ASP A 53 4.41 -15.42 -21.35
N SER A 54 5.34 -16.37 -21.26
CA SER A 54 6.55 -16.21 -20.45
C SER A 54 7.64 -15.47 -21.22
N GLU A 55 8.20 -14.44 -20.61
CA GLU A 55 9.34 -13.71 -21.16
C GLU A 55 10.67 -14.36 -20.73
N GLU A 56 11.72 -14.21 -21.55
CA GLU A 56 13.08 -14.64 -21.17
C GLU A 56 13.54 -13.80 -19.98
N SER A 57 13.73 -14.46 -18.83
CA SER A 57 14.18 -13.80 -17.61
C SER A 57 15.70 -13.61 -17.62
N GLU A 58 16.15 -12.48 -17.09
CA GLU A 58 17.58 -12.17 -16.96
C GLU A 58 18.26 -13.10 -15.94
N GLU A 59 19.59 -13.22 -16.03
CA GLU A 59 20.39 -13.99 -15.08
C GLU A 59 20.38 -13.29 -13.72
N ASP A 60 20.02 -14.01 -12.66
CA ASP A 60 19.88 -13.46 -11.31
C ASP A 60 21.26 -13.13 -10.71
N VAL A 61 21.69 -11.88 -10.88
CA VAL A 61 22.95 -11.36 -10.32
C VAL A 61 22.68 -10.83 -8.92
N VAL A 62 23.35 -11.45 -7.95
CA VAL A 62 23.22 -11.11 -6.53
C VAL A 62 24.39 -10.21 -6.09
N ASP A 63 24.12 -9.26 -5.19
CA ASP A 63 25.12 -8.35 -4.63
C ASP A 63 26.26 -9.12 -3.94
N SER A 64 27.45 -8.52 -3.93
CA SER A 64 28.68 -9.16 -3.43
C SER A 64 28.67 -9.47 -1.92
N ASP A 65 27.72 -8.92 -1.17
CA ASP A 65 27.55 -9.12 0.27
C ASP A 65 26.51 -10.19 0.62
N PHE A 66 25.86 -10.82 -0.35
CA PHE A 66 24.86 -11.86 -0.07
C PHE A 66 25.46 -13.10 0.60
N ASP A 67 26.69 -13.49 0.22
CA ASP A 67 27.41 -14.60 0.85
C ASP A 67 28.18 -14.16 2.12
N GLN A 68 28.18 -12.87 2.47
CA GLN A 68 28.82 -12.40 3.69
C GLN A 68 27.93 -12.67 4.89
N ASP A 69 28.53 -13.07 6.00
CA ASP A 69 27.79 -13.27 7.24
C ASP A 69 27.17 -11.93 7.72
N ASP A 70 25.90 -11.97 8.11
CA ASP A 70 25.13 -10.80 8.57
C ASP A 70 25.82 -10.01 9.70
N GLU A 71 26.60 -10.70 10.54
CA GLU A 71 27.38 -10.10 11.64
C GLU A 71 28.66 -9.39 11.15
N GLU A 72 29.27 -9.86 10.07
CA GLU A 72 30.45 -9.24 9.46
C GLU A 72 30.07 -8.01 8.64
N GLN A 73 28.90 -8.02 7.99
CA GLN A 73 28.35 -6.86 7.29
C GLN A 73 28.08 -5.69 8.23
N GLN A 74 27.53 -5.96 9.42
CA GLN A 74 27.28 -4.93 10.44
C GLN A 74 28.58 -4.25 10.92
N GLN A 75 29.69 -4.98 10.94
CA GLN A 75 31.00 -4.43 11.33
C GLN A 75 31.60 -3.55 10.23
N GLN A 76 31.47 -3.94 8.96
CA GLN A 76 31.93 -3.15 7.82
C GLN A 76 31.18 -1.81 7.70
N GLN A 77 29.85 -1.81 7.92
CA GLN A 77 29.06 -0.57 7.94
C GLN A 77 29.44 0.39 9.09
N GLN A 78 29.81 -0.15 10.25
CA GLN A 78 30.28 0.67 11.38
C GLN A 78 31.68 1.24 11.14
N ALA A 79 32.57 0.48 10.50
CA ALA A 79 33.93 0.93 10.18
C ALA A 79 33.95 2.01 9.08
N GLU A 80 33.07 1.92 8.08
CA GLU A 80 33.00 2.90 6.99
C GLU A 80 32.46 4.27 7.48
N GLY A 81 31.52 4.27 8.43
CA GLY A 81 31.03 5.49 9.09
C GLY A 81 32.05 6.20 10.00
N GLU A 82 33.09 5.50 10.44
CA GLU A 82 34.21 6.08 11.20
C GLU A 82 35.32 6.63 10.29
N GLN A 83 35.51 6.05 9.10
CA GLN A 83 36.54 6.49 8.14
C GLN A 83 36.13 7.72 7.32
N GLU A 84 34.82 7.96 7.11
CA GLU A 84 34.32 9.16 6.41
C GLU A 84 34.43 10.46 7.24
N GLN A 85 34.86 10.40 8.51
CA GLN A 85 35.03 11.62 9.32
C GLN A 85 36.34 12.38 9.05
N THR A 86 37.26 11.84 8.23
CA THR A 86 38.59 12.45 8.10
C THR A 86 38.79 13.41 6.92
N ASP A 87 37.93 13.42 5.89
CA ASP A 87 38.22 14.21 4.67
C ASP A 87 37.13 15.19 4.16
N THR A 88 36.05 15.45 4.90
CA THR A 88 35.12 16.54 4.54
C THR A 88 34.81 17.50 5.68
N SER A 89 35.88 18.10 6.23
CA SER A 89 35.81 19.37 6.93
C SER A 89 35.41 20.54 5.99
N LYS A 90 34.15 20.57 5.55
CA LYS A 90 33.55 21.77 4.92
C LYS A 90 32.25 22.19 5.61
N LYS A 91 32.48 22.97 6.67
CA LYS A 91 31.73 24.19 7.06
C LYS A 91 30.23 23.99 7.37
N ARG A 92 29.95 23.68 8.63
CA ARG A 92 28.71 24.12 9.29
C ARG A 92 29.06 25.19 10.32
N LYS A 93 28.63 26.42 10.06
CA LYS A 93 28.66 27.52 11.03
C LYS A 93 27.75 27.13 12.19
N THR A 94 28.31 27.12 13.39
CA THR A 94 27.58 27.08 14.65
C THR A 94 26.81 28.37 14.80
N ASN A 95 25.49 28.27 14.98
CA ASN A 95 24.76 29.23 15.81
C ASN A 95 24.33 28.41 17.02
N GLU A 96 24.94 28.73 18.15
CA GLU A 96 24.48 28.34 19.47
C GLU A 96 23.08 28.92 19.65
N ASP A 97 22.15 28.10 20.13
CA ASP A 97 21.17 28.46 21.14
C ASP A 97 20.85 27.15 21.87
N SER A 98 21.34 27.06 23.10
CA SER A 98 20.92 26.10 24.11
C SER A 98 19.42 26.23 24.35
N ASP A 99 18.75 25.14 24.73
CA ASP A 99 18.00 25.08 25.98
C ASP A 99 17.38 23.67 26.15
N ASP A 100 17.44 23.23 27.40
CA ASP A 100 16.97 21.98 27.96
C ASP A 100 15.44 21.77 27.83
N ASP A 101 15.02 20.56 28.23
CA ASP A 101 13.70 20.15 28.73
C ASP A 101 12.82 19.21 27.88
N GLU A 102 12.19 18.32 28.65
CA GLU A 102 11.53 17.05 28.34
C GLU A 102 10.24 17.11 27.51
N ASP A 103 9.75 15.91 27.17
CA ASP A 103 8.34 15.55 26.92
C ASP A 103 7.59 16.37 25.86
N GLY A 104 7.21 15.67 24.77
CA GLY A 104 5.92 15.95 24.16
C GLY A 104 5.84 15.84 22.65
N THR A 105 5.19 14.77 22.19
CA THR A 105 4.38 14.70 20.95
C THR A 105 4.95 15.41 19.69
N MET A 106 5.52 14.64 18.76
CA MET A 106 5.90 15.16 17.44
C MET A 106 4.67 15.61 16.64
N LYS A 107 4.35 16.91 16.69
CA LYS A 107 3.39 17.57 15.79
C LYS A 107 4.02 17.72 14.40
N ARG A 108 3.75 16.77 13.51
CA ARG A 108 4.14 16.85 12.09
C ARG A 108 3.41 18.02 11.42
N ARG A 109 4.15 19.08 11.07
CA ARG A 109 3.64 20.19 10.25
C ARG A 109 3.56 19.74 8.79
N ARG A 110 2.35 19.44 8.30
CA ARG A 110 2.09 19.20 6.87
C ARG A 110 2.24 20.54 6.12
N LYS A 111 3.24 20.65 5.24
CA LYS A 111 3.34 21.77 4.29
C LYS A 111 2.18 21.64 3.31
N LYS A 112 1.28 22.63 3.29
CA LYS A 112 0.26 22.73 2.24
C LYS A 112 0.95 23.17 0.95
N VAL A 113 1.01 22.28 -0.03
CA VAL A 113 1.30 22.64 -1.41
C VAL A 113 0.03 23.28 -1.96
N VAL A 114 0.08 24.58 -2.21
CA VAL A 114 -0.99 25.32 -2.90
C VAL A 114 -0.62 25.32 -4.37
N TYR A 115 -1.34 24.54 -5.19
CA TYR A 115 -1.24 24.66 -6.64
C TYR A 115 -1.88 25.98 -7.09
N GLN A 116 -1.15 26.74 -7.89
CA GLN A 116 -1.59 28.01 -8.48
C GLN A 116 -2.57 27.72 -9.63
N ALA A 117 -3.86 27.62 -9.31
CA ALA A 117 -4.92 27.55 -10.32
C ALA A 117 -5.17 28.94 -10.92
N GLN A 118 -4.34 29.36 -11.87
CA GLN A 118 -4.58 30.60 -12.64
C GLN A 118 -4.39 30.49 -14.16
N SER A 119 -4.10 29.32 -14.75
CA SER A 119 -3.93 29.24 -16.21
C SER A 119 -5.18 28.88 -17.01
N LEU A 120 -6.26 28.39 -16.40
CA LEU A 120 -7.47 27.91 -17.12
C LEU A 120 -8.52 28.99 -17.48
N GLN A 121 -8.25 30.28 -17.27
CA GLN A 121 -9.15 31.36 -17.72
C GLN A 121 -8.63 32.19 -18.90
N GLN A 122 -7.40 31.97 -19.35
CA GLN A 122 -6.88 32.66 -20.55
C GLN A 122 -7.21 31.93 -21.85
N GLU A 123 -7.54 30.64 -21.81
CA GLU A 123 -7.78 29.87 -23.03
C GLU A 123 -9.25 29.89 -23.48
N VAL A 124 -10.20 30.04 -22.56
CA VAL A 124 -11.63 30.17 -22.94
C VAL A 124 -11.95 31.54 -23.54
N LYS A 125 -11.19 32.59 -23.19
CA LYS A 125 -11.33 33.94 -23.80
C LYS A 125 -10.66 34.04 -25.17
N LYS A 126 -9.78 33.11 -25.54
CA LYS A 126 -9.17 33.06 -26.88
C LYS A 126 -10.07 32.38 -27.92
N PHE A 127 -11.17 31.75 -27.49
CA PHE A 127 -12.10 31.05 -28.38
C PHE A 127 -13.51 31.68 -28.44
N LEU A 128 -13.73 32.81 -27.76
CA LEU A 128 -15.00 33.56 -27.79
C LEU A 128 -14.82 34.99 -28.32
N VAL A 129 -14.01 35.13 -29.38
CA VAL A 129 -14.10 36.26 -30.31
C VAL A 129 -14.03 35.69 -31.73
N PHE A 130 -15.15 35.11 -32.16
CA PHE A 130 -15.61 35.18 -33.54
C PHE A 130 -17.13 35.04 -33.56
#